data_AF-A0A3B9NN83-F1
#
_entry.id   AF-A0A3B9NN83-F1
#
_cell.length_a   1.000
_cell.length_b   1.000
_cell.length_c   1.000
_cell.angle_alpha   90.00
_cell.angle_beta   90.00
_cell.angle_gamma   90.00
#
_symmetry.space_group_name_H-M   'P 1'
#
loop_
_entity.id
_entity.type
_entity.pdbx_description
1 polymer ?
#
loop_
_entity_poly.entity_id
_entity_poly.type
_entity_poly.pdbx_seq_one_letter_code
_entity_poly.pdbx_strand_id
1 'polypeptide(L)'
;MSAITEILQKAAVGQGLADHEALVLADYTDTDALLRHASVVRDLSHPNAMSYSRKVFIPLTHLCRDVCHYCTFAQVPRKLKAPYLTPDEVLKIASDGAKAGCKEALFTLGDKPEARYKAARDGLKALRQDSTLSYLHDMAELVLKEKIGRAGS
;
A
#
# COMPACT_ATOMS: atom_id res chain seq x y z
N MET A 1 7.98 -18.06 -33.12
CA MET A 1 8.92 -18.67 -32.15
C MET A 1 10.25 -17.92 -32.10
N SER A 2 10.94 -17.60 -33.22
CA SER A 2 12.22 -16.86 -33.21
C SER A 2 12.19 -15.52 -32.47
N ALA A 3 11.20 -14.66 -32.75
CA ALA A 3 11.14 -13.32 -32.17
C ALA A 3 10.96 -13.29 -30.63
N ILE A 4 10.20 -14.24 -30.06
CA ILE A 4 10.00 -14.31 -28.61
C ILE A 4 11.29 -14.76 -27.91
N THR A 5 11.98 -15.75 -28.46
CA THR A 5 13.27 -16.20 -27.91
C THR A 5 14.29 -15.07 -27.90
N GLU A 6 14.32 -14.24 -28.95
CA GLU A 6 15.18 -13.05 -29.02
C GLU A 6 14.83 -12.02 -27.93
N ILE A 7 13.54 -11.74 -27.72
CA ILE A 7 13.05 -10.86 -26.65
C ILE A 7 13.46 -11.40 -25.27
N LEU A 8 13.29 -12.71 -25.02
CA LEU A 8 13.66 -13.34 -23.75
C LEU A 8 15.17 -13.30 -23.51
N GLN A 9 15.97 -13.47 -24.56
CA GLN A 9 17.43 -13.39 -24.47
C GLN A 9 17.91 -11.96 -24.20
N LYS A 10 17.30 -10.97 -24.88
CA LYS A 10 17.53 -9.55 -24.64
C LYS A 10 17.29 -9.21 -23.16
N ALA A 11 16.14 -9.61 -22.61
CA ALA A 11 15.83 -9.42 -21.21
C ALA A 11 16.87 -10.09 -20.29
N ALA A 12 17.23 -11.34 -20.56
CA ALA A 12 18.15 -12.13 -19.73
C ALA A 12 19.57 -11.56 -19.62
N VAL A 13 19.99 -10.69 -20.55
CA VAL A 13 21.27 -9.95 -20.46
C VAL A 13 21.11 -8.55 -19.84
N GLY A 14 19.97 -8.27 -19.21
CA GLY A 14 19.69 -7.00 -18.54
C GLY A 14 19.34 -5.84 -19.49
N GLN A 15 19.10 -6.11 -20.77
CA GLN A 15 18.60 -5.09 -21.68
C GLN A 15 17.09 -4.91 -21.45
N GLY A 16 16.66 -3.67 -21.24
CA GLY A 16 15.25 -3.34 -21.11
C GLY A 16 14.45 -3.70 -22.36
N LEU A 17 13.17 -4.00 -22.17
CA LEU A 17 12.22 -4.27 -23.25
C LEU A 17 11.45 -2.99 -23.58
N ALA A 18 11.17 -2.77 -24.87
CA ALA A 18 10.22 -1.78 -25.33
C ALA A 18 8.78 -2.30 -25.11
N ASP A 19 7.81 -1.39 -25.01
CA ASP A 19 6.40 -1.72 -24.73
C ASP A 19 5.83 -2.80 -25.65
N HIS A 20 6.14 -2.73 -26.95
CA HIS A 20 5.65 -3.70 -27.93
C HIS A 20 6.30 -5.09 -27.77
N GLU A 21 7.55 -5.17 -27.32
CA GLU A 21 8.24 -6.44 -27.05
C GLU A 21 7.64 -7.10 -25.80
N ALA A 22 7.36 -6.32 -24.76
CA ALA A 22 6.71 -6.80 -23.54
C ALA A 22 5.27 -7.26 -23.80
N LEU A 23 4.53 -6.53 -24.64
CA LEU A 23 3.15 -6.86 -24.97
C LEU A 23 3.01 -8.24 -25.61
N VAL A 24 3.92 -8.61 -26.50
CA VAL A 24 3.91 -9.93 -27.16
C VAL A 24 4.07 -11.09 -26.16
N LEU A 25 4.72 -10.86 -25.01
CA LEU A 25 4.87 -11.89 -23.98
C LEU A 25 3.57 -12.20 -23.24
N ALA A 26 2.55 -11.33 -23.30
CA ALA A 26 1.26 -11.58 -22.64
C ALA A 26 0.52 -12.80 -23.22
N ASP A 27 0.71 -13.07 -24.52
CA ASP A 27 0.12 -14.23 -25.21
C ASP A 27 1.04 -15.47 -25.19
N TYR A 28 2.23 -15.37 -24.58
CA TYR A 28 3.18 -16.48 -24.52
C TYR A 28 2.85 -17.42 -23.35
N THR A 29 2.50 -18.65 -23.67
CA THR A 29 1.92 -19.60 -22.70
C THR A 29 2.95 -20.50 -21.99
N ASP A 30 4.20 -20.55 -22.46
CA ASP A 30 5.28 -21.28 -21.77
C ASP A 30 5.77 -20.47 -20.57
N THR A 31 5.04 -20.62 -19.47
CA THR A 31 5.30 -19.94 -18.20
C THR A 31 6.63 -20.35 -17.60
N ASP A 32 7.07 -21.60 -17.80
CA ASP A 32 8.34 -22.08 -17.26
C ASP A 32 9.52 -21.39 -17.95
N ALA A 33 9.44 -21.18 -19.27
CA ALA A 33 10.42 -20.36 -19.98
C ALA A 33 10.45 -18.92 -19.44
N LEU A 34 9.29 -18.28 -19.26
CA LEU A 34 9.21 -16.93 -18.67
C LEU A 34 9.86 -16.87 -17.29
N LEU A 35 9.55 -17.82 -16.40
CA LEU A 35 10.09 -17.85 -15.05
C LEU A 35 11.61 -18.06 -15.02
N ARG A 36 12.15 -18.89 -15.92
CA ARG A 36 13.61 -19.08 -16.06
C ARG A 36 14.30 -17.78 -16.44
N HIS A 37 13.81 -17.09 -17.48
CA HIS A 37 14.41 -15.82 -17.91
C HIS A 37 14.22 -14.70 -16.89
N ALA A 38 13.02 -14.58 -16.29
CA ALA A 38 12.75 -13.60 -15.23
C ALA A 38 13.62 -13.81 -14.00
N SER A 39 13.96 -15.06 -13.67
CA SER A 39 14.89 -15.38 -12.58
C SER A 39 16.29 -14.83 -12.85
N VAL A 40 16.80 -14.98 -14.08
CA VAL A 40 18.10 -14.38 -14.46
C VAL A 40 18.06 -12.86 -14.33
N VAL A 41 17.00 -12.21 -14.81
CA VAL A 41 16.83 -10.75 -14.69
C VAL A 41 16.81 -10.30 -13.23
N ARG A 42 16.06 -11.01 -12.37
CA ARG A 42 16.05 -10.78 -10.93
C ARG A 42 17.47 -10.90 -10.36
N ASP A 43 18.19 -11.97 -10.68
CA ASP A 43 19.50 -12.28 -10.10
C ASP A 43 20.59 -11.28 -10.52
N LEU A 44 20.48 -10.68 -11.72
CA LEU A 44 21.36 -9.59 -12.15
C LEU A 44 21.25 -8.35 -11.26
N SER A 45 20.07 -8.07 -10.72
CA SER A 45 19.80 -6.88 -9.90
C SER A 45 19.82 -7.17 -8.39
N HIS A 46 19.33 -8.34 -7.98
CA HIS A 46 19.07 -8.74 -6.60
C HIS A 46 19.47 -10.22 -6.39
N PRO A 47 20.77 -10.54 -6.39
CA PRO A 47 21.25 -11.92 -6.52
C PRO A 47 20.77 -12.86 -5.41
N ASN A 48 20.92 -12.47 -4.14
CA ASN A 48 20.57 -13.34 -2.99
C ASN A 48 19.84 -12.58 -1.86
N ALA A 49 19.41 -11.34 -2.10
CA ALA A 49 18.81 -10.50 -1.08
C ALA A 49 17.28 -10.46 -1.22
N MET A 50 16.58 -11.09 -0.29
CA MET A 50 15.14 -10.90 -0.10
C MET A 50 14.92 -9.96 1.08
N SER A 51 14.46 -8.74 0.81
CA SER A 51 14.07 -7.79 1.85
C SER A 51 12.59 -7.96 2.19
N TYR A 52 12.25 -7.71 3.45
CA TYR A 52 10.86 -7.64 3.89
C TYR A 52 10.72 -6.52 4.92
N SER A 53 9.53 -5.91 4.96
CA SER A 53 9.19 -4.90 5.95
C SER A 53 7.96 -5.33 6.72
N ARG A 54 8.12 -5.52 8.04
CA ARG A 54 7.02 -5.82 8.96
C ARG A 54 6.31 -4.51 9.27
N LYS A 55 5.07 -4.39 8.80
CA LYS A 55 4.28 -3.17 8.94
C LYS A 55 2.90 -3.48 9.51
N VAL A 56 2.42 -2.62 10.40
CA VAL A 56 1.05 -2.66 10.88
C VAL A 56 0.18 -1.74 10.02
N PHE A 57 -1.02 -2.19 9.67
CA PHE A 57 -1.96 -1.42 8.86
C PHE A 57 -2.91 -0.63 9.76
N ILE A 58 -2.96 0.69 9.60
CA ILE A 58 -3.85 1.60 10.32
C ILE A 58 -4.87 2.15 9.32
N PRO A 59 -6.09 1.57 9.24
CA PRO A 59 -7.12 2.01 8.31
C PRO A 59 -7.84 3.25 8.86
N LEU A 60 -7.21 4.42 8.71
CA LEU A 60 -7.66 5.69 9.28
C LEU A 60 -9.11 6.02 8.90
N THR A 61 -9.52 5.66 7.68
CA THR A 61 -10.92 5.71 7.24
C THR A 61 -11.17 4.70 6.12
N HIS A 62 -12.39 4.17 6.07
CA HIS A 62 -12.91 3.37 4.95
C HIS A 62 -13.94 4.16 4.12
N LEU A 63 -13.85 5.50 4.14
CA LEU A 63 -14.60 6.36 3.23
C LEU A 63 -13.66 6.85 2.14
N CYS A 64 -14.20 6.97 0.92
CA CYS A 64 -13.50 7.53 -0.24
C CYS A 64 -14.47 8.40 -1.05
N ARG A 65 -13.99 9.47 -1.67
CA ARG A 65 -14.77 10.23 -2.65
C ARG A 65 -15.14 9.34 -3.85
N ASP A 66 -14.20 8.50 -4.28
CA ASP A 66 -14.35 7.69 -5.50
C ASP A 66 -15.12 6.38 -5.23
N VAL A 67 -15.68 5.77 -6.29
CA VAL A 67 -16.42 4.50 -6.25
C VAL A 67 -15.71 3.45 -7.09
N CYS A 68 -14.60 2.92 -6.58
CA CYS A 68 -13.92 1.82 -7.24
C CYS A 68 -14.60 0.49 -6.88
N HIS A 69 -15.20 -0.19 -7.85
CA HIS A 69 -15.92 -1.46 -7.62
C HIS A 69 -15.03 -2.58 -7.04
N TYR A 70 -13.72 -2.51 -7.26
CA TYR A 70 -12.74 -3.45 -6.73
C TYR A 70 -12.19 -3.06 -5.35
N CYS A 71 -12.54 -1.88 -4.82
CA CYS A 71 -11.91 -1.34 -3.61
C CYS A 71 -12.73 -1.65 -2.35
N THR A 72 -12.14 -2.42 -1.43
CA THR A 72 -12.75 -2.75 -0.13
C THR A 72 -12.77 -1.57 0.85
N PHE A 73 -11.98 -0.51 0.59
CA PHE A 73 -11.94 0.73 1.35
C PHE A 73 -12.96 1.78 0.88
N ALA A 74 -13.62 1.61 -0.28
CA ALA A 74 -14.61 2.55 -0.78
C ALA A 74 -16.00 2.27 -0.19
N GLN A 75 -16.14 2.30 1.13
CA GLN A 75 -17.39 2.00 1.81
C GLN A 75 -18.31 3.23 1.91
N VAL A 76 -19.60 2.97 2.17
CA VAL A 76 -20.61 4.00 2.41
C VAL A 76 -20.80 4.23 3.91
N PRO A 77 -21.10 5.46 4.38
CA PRO A 77 -21.16 5.79 5.80
C PRO A 77 -22.05 4.87 6.66
N ARG A 78 -23.21 4.46 6.14
CA ARG A 78 -24.15 3.57 6.86
C ARG A 78 -23.59 2.18 7.22
N LYS A 79 -22.47 1.76 6.61
CA LYS A 79 -21.80 0.49 6.90
C LYS A 79 -20.71 0.64 7.97
N LEU A 80 -20.38 1.86 8.37
CA LEU A 80 -19.30 2.16 9.30
C LEU A 80 -19.86 2.53 10.67
N LYS A 81 -19.13 2.16 11.73
CA LYS A 81 -19.41 2.62 13.09
C LYS A 81 -19.02 4.09 13.28
N ALA A 82 -17.91 4.49 12.68
CA ALA A 82 -17.37 5.84 12.70
C ALA A 82 -16.72 6.18 11.34
N PRO A 83 -16.70 7.46 10.93
CA PRO A 83 -16.10 7.88 9.67
C PRO A 83 -14.56 7.81 9.69
N TYR A 84 -13.93 7.96 10.85
CA TYR A 84 -12.48 7.86 11.05
C TYR A 84 -12.19 7.08 12.34
N LEU A 85 -11.01 6.48 12.43
CA LEU A 85 -10.45 6.04 13.70
C LEU A 85 -10.21 7.25 14.60
N THR A 86 -10.30 7.04 15.91
CA THR A 86 -9.90 8.02 16.92
C THR A 86 -8.38 7.95 17.20
N PRO A 87 -7.77 8.98 17.83
CA PRO A 87 -6.36 8.93 18.22
C PRO A 87 -6.00 7.70 19.08
N ASP A 88 -6.86 7.33 20.03
CA ASP A 88 -6.65 6.18 20.91
C ASP A 88 -6.68 4.86 20.12
N GLU A 89 -7.59 4.73 19.15
CA GLU A 89 -7.65 3.56 18.28
C GLU A 89 -6.40 3.45 17.38
N VAL A 90 -5.94 4.58 16.83
CA VAL A 90 -4.68 4.65 16.06
C VAL A 90 -3.50 4.19 16.91
N LEU A 91 -3.35 4.75 18.11
CA LEU A 91 -2.26 4.41 19.04
C LEU A 91 -2.34 2.96 19.48
N LYS A 92 -3.55 2.43 19.72
CA LYS A 92 -3.75 1.03 20.06
C LYS A 92 -3.25 0.11 18.95
N ILE A 93 -3.65 0.36 17.70
CA ILE A 93 -3.23 -0.45 16.55
C ILE A 93 -1.70 -0.37 16.38
N ALA A 94 -1.13 0.84 16.45
CA ALA A 94 0.32 1.02 16.36
C ALA A 94 1.07 0.25 17.47
N SER A 95 0.58 0.33 18.71
CA SER A 95 1.14 -0.37 19.88
C SER A 95 1.07 -1.88 19.73
N ASP A 96 -0.08 -2.41 19.29
CA ASP A 96 -0.26 -3.84 19.06
C ASP A 96 0.67 -4.33 17.93
N GLY A 97 0.84 -3.53 16.86
CA GLY A 97 1.80 -3.77 15.79
C GLY A 97 3.24 -3.83 16.29
N ALA A 98 3.65 -2.88 17.13
CA ALA A 98 4.99 -2.86 17.72
C ALA A 98 5.23 -4.06 18.64
N LYS A 99 4.24 -4.46 19.46
CA LYS A 99 4.31 -5.68 20.29
C LYS A 99 4.45 -6.95 19.43
N ALA A 100 3.84 -6.98 18.26
CA ALA A 100 4.00 -8.03 17.26
C ALA A 100 5.32 -7.95 16.46
N GLY A 101 6.20 -6.99 16.76
CA GLY A 101 7.50 -6.83 16.12
C GLY A 101 7.47 -6.08 14.78
N CYS A 102 6.40 -5.36 14.46
CA CYS A 102 6.36 -4.46 13.30
C CYS A 102 7.36 -3.31 13.48
N LYS A 103 7.95 -2.88 12.35
CA LYS A 103 8.93 -1.80 12.25
C LYS A 103 8.39 -0.56 11.56
N GLU A 104 7.27 -0.68 10.87
CA GLU A 104 6.59 0.41 10.18
C GLU A 104 5.11 0.49 10.57
N ALA A 105 4.57 1.70 10.55
CA ALA A 105 3.14 1.98 10.64
C ALA A 105 2.66 2.48 9.28
N LEU A 106 1.77 1.72 8.63
CA LEU A 106 1.23 2.04 7.33
C LEU A 106 -0.20 2.55 7.49
N PHE A 107 -0.37 3.86 7.32
CA PHE A 107 -1.70 4.46 7.26
C PHE A 107 -2.36 4.17 5.90
N THR A 108 -3.61 3.74 5.95
CA THR A 108 -4.44 3.47 4.78
C THR A 108 -5.75 4.24 4.90
N LEU A 109 -6.19 4.83 3.79
CA LEU A 109 -7.30 5.79 3.75
C LEU A 109 -7.84 5.93 2.32
N GLY A 110 -9.10 6.32 2.18
CA GLY A 110 -9.64 6.75 0.90
C GLY A 110 -9.33 8.20 0.59
N ASP A 111 -9.43 8.58 -0.69
CA ASP A 111 -9.14 9.95 -1.14
C ASP A 111 -10.30 10.90 -0.82
N LYS A 112 -9.98 11.98 -0.10
CA LYS A 112 -10.85 13.13 0.24
C LYS A 112 -12.34 12.77 0.46
N PRO A 113 -12.68 11.83 1.34
CA PRO A 113 -14.08 11.44 1.58
C PRO A 113 -14.98 12.61 1.99
N GLU A 114 -14.43 13.64 2.62
CA GLU A 114 -15.10 14.89 3.00
C GLU A 114 -15.68 15.67 1.81
N ALA A 115 -15.14 15.49 0.60
CA ALA A 115 -15.67 16.09 -0.62
C ALA A 115 -17.03 15.48 -1.02
N ARG A 116 -17.32 14.26 -0.58
CA ARG A 116 -18.54 13.52 -0.93
C ARG A 116 -19.49 13.36 0.24
N TYR A 117 -18.98 12.90 1.39
CA TYR A 117 -19.82 12.47 2.50
C TYR A 117 -19.90 13.54 3.59
N LYS A 118 -21.14 13.90 3.97
CA LYS A 118 -21.39 14.74 5.14
C LYS A 118 -20.83 14.10 6.41
N ALA A 119 -20.96 12.78 6.56
CA ALA A 119 -20.42 12.04 7.70
C ALA A 119 -18.90 12.21 7.86
N ALA A 120 -18.14 12.28 6.76
CA ALA A 120 -16.70 12.55 6.82
C ALA A 120 -16.42 13.97 7.31
N ARG A 121 -17.13 14.98 6.77
CA ARG A 121 -17.02 16.38 7.25
C ARG A 121 -17.37 16.52 8.73
N ASP A 122 -18.46 15.90 9.16
CA ASP A 122 -18.89 15.93 10.56
C ASP A 122 -17.88 15.23 11.47
N GLY A 123 -17.31 14.10 11.03
CA GLY A 123 -16.25 13.37 11.72
C GLY A 123 -14.97 14.19 11.90
N LEU A 124 -14.49 14.83 10.83
CA LEU A 124 -13.33 15.73 10.88
C LEU A 124 -13.60 16.92 11.81
N LYS A 125 -14.80 17.52 11.76
CA LYS A 125 -15.19 18.60 12.67
C LYS A 125 -15.16 18.15 14.14
N ALA A 126 -15.64 16.95 14.44
CA ALA A 126 -15.57 16.39 15.80
C ALA A 126 -14.12 16.16 16.27
N LEU A 127 -13.23 15.77 15.35
CA LEU A 127 -11.80 15.63 15.57
C LEU A 127 -11.03 16.97 15.55
N ARG A 128 -11.72 18.09 15.28
CA ARG A 128 -11.15 19.44 15.11
C ARG A 128 -10.10 19.50 14.00
N GLN A 129 -10.42 18.88 12.87
CA GLN A 129 -9.56 18.75 11.70
C GLN A 129 -10.17 19.41 10.48
N ASP A 130 -9.32 20.02 9.66
CA ASP A 130 -9.74 20.71 8.45
C ASP A 130 -9.91 19.76 7.26
N SER A 131 -9.12 18.70 7.20
CA SER A 131 -9.16 17.74 6.09
C SER A 131 -8.72 16.33 6.53
N THR A 132 -8.96 15.35 5.68
CA THR A 132 -8.43 14.00 5.88
C THR A 132 -6.90 14.00 5.94
N LEU A 133 -6.23 14.85 5.15
CA LEU A 133 -4.76 14.92 5.12
C LEU A 133 -4.18 15.61 6.37
N SER A 134 -4.84 16.64 6.91
CA SER A 134 -4.41 17.24 8.17
C SER A 134 -4.54 16.23 9.31
N TYR A 135 -5.63 15.46 9.33
CA TYR A 135 -5.79 14.42 10.34
C TYR A 135 -4.76 13.29 10.19
N LEU A 136 -4.46 12.86 8.96
CA LEU A 136 -3.39 11.90 8.70
C LEU A 136 -2.04 12.39 9.23
N HIS A 137 -1.69 13.65 8.97
CA HIS A 137 -0.46 14.26 9.45
C HIS A 137 -0.38 14.17 10.99
N ASP A 138 -1.41 14.62 11.69
CA ASP A 138 -1.42 14.66 13.15
C ASP A 138 -1.36 13.26 13.77
N MET A 139 -2.03 12.27 13.15
CA MET A 139 -1.97 10.88 13.60
C MET A 139 -0.62 10.23 13.34
N ALA A 140 0.02 10.52 12.21
CA ALA A 140 1.38 10.06 11.94
C ALA A 140 2.38 10.69 12.92
N GLU A 141 2.25 11.99 13.20
CA GLU A 141 3.09 12.69 14.17
C GLU A 141 2.89 12.14 15.59
N LEU A 142 1.64 11.87 15.98
CA LEU A 142 1.29 11.27 17.27
C LEU A 142 1.96 9.89 17.45
N VAL A 143 1.85 9.00 16.45
CA VAL A 143 2.49 7.67 16.50
C VAL A 143 4.02 7.78 16.61
N LEU A 144 4.63 8.75 15.93
CA LEU A 144 6.07 9.01 16.03
C LEU A 144 6.49 9.54 17.40
N LYS A 145 5.73 10.48 17.98
CA LYS A 145 5.99 11.12 19.28
C LYS A 145 5.93 10.13 20.44
N GLU A 146 4.97 9.21 20.43
CA GLU A 146 4.83 8.16 21.45
C GLU A 146 5.95 7.11 21.40
N LYS A 147 6.90 7.22 20.45
CA LYS A 147 8.06 6.32 20.29
C LYS A 147 7.67 4.84 20.27
N ILE A 148 6.48 4.54 19.75
CA ILE A 148 5.95 3.18 19.69
C ILE A 148 6.91 2.30 18.88
N GLY A 149 7.46 1.26 19.51
CA GLY A 149 8.43 0.33 18.89
C GLY A 149 9.90 0.80 18.86
N ARG A 150 10.24 1.95 19.46
CA ARG A 150 11.62 2.47 19.58
C ARG A 150 12.27 2.26 20.95
N ALA A 151 11.52 1.77 21.94
CA ALA A 151 12.09 1.36 23.24
C ALA A 151 12.78 -0.01 23.09
N GLY A 152 14.06 -0.02 22.71
CA GLY A 152 14.88 -1.24 22.62
C GLY A 152 15.74 -1.41 21.37
N SER A 153 15.99 -0.34 20.59
CA SER A 153 17.11 -0.30 19.63
C SER A 153 18.34 0.34 20.26
#